data_AF-Q9H944-F1
#
_entry.id   AF-Q9H944-F1
#
_cell.length_a   1.000
_cell.length_b   1.000
_cell.length_c   1.000
_cell.angle_alpha   90.00
_cell.angle_beta   90.00
_cell.angle_gamma   90.00
#
_symmetry.space_group_name_H-M   'P 1'
#
loop_
_entity.id
_entity.type
_entity.pdbx_description
1 polymer ?
#
loop_
_entity_poly.entity_id
_entity_poly.type
_entity_poly.pdbx_seq_one_letter_code
_entity_poly.pdbx_strand_id
1 'polypeptide(L)'
;MGVTCVSQMPVAEGKSVQQTVELLTRKLEMLGAEKQGTFCVDCETYHTAASTLGSQGQTGKLMYVMHNSEYPLSCFALFENGPCLIADTNFDVLMVKLKGFFQSAKASKIETRGTRYQYCDFLVKVGTVTMGPSARGISVEVEYGPCVVASDCWSLLLEFLQSFLGSHTPGAPAVFGNRHDAVYGPADTMVQYMELFNKIRKQQQVPVAGIR
;
A
#
# COMPACT_ATOMS: atom_id res chain seq x y z
N MET A 1 -3.85 -16.07 -3.40
CA MET A 1 -3.37 -14.75 -3.79
C MET A 1 -2.46 -14.95 -4.98
N GLY A 2 -2.74 -14.25 -6.06
CA GLY A 2 -1.85 -14.14 -7.21
C GLY A 2 -0.98 -12.89 -7.15
N VAL A 3 -0.36 -12.54 -8.27
CA VAL A 3 0.52 -11.39 -8.41
C VAL A 3 -0.29 -10.10 -8.32
N THR A 4 0.16 -9.14 -7.49
CA THR A 4 -0.50 -7.83 -7.35
C THR A 4 0.40 -6.65 -7.72
N CYS A 5 -0.24 -5.59 -8.23
CA CYS A 5 0.35 -4.27 -8.42
C CYS A 5 -0.43 -3.24 -7.61
N VAL A 6 0.24 -2.57 -6.67
CA VAL A 6 -0.31 -1.46 -5.89
C VAL A 6 0.27 -0.16 -6.42
N SER A 7 -0.58 0.80 -6.78
CA SER A 7 -0.17 2.08 -7.33
C SER A 7 -0.96 3.25 -6.76
N GLN A 8 -0.40 4.45 -6.89
CA GLN A 8 -1.08 5.70 -6.57
C GLN A 8 -1.79 6.22 -7.83
N MET A 9 -3.10 6.46 -7.74
CA MET A 9 -3.80 7.20 -8.79
C MET A 9 -3.72 8.71 -8.50
N PRO A 10 -3.28 9.54 -9.46
CA PRO A 10 -3.38 11.00 -9.35
C PRO A 10 -4.85 11.46 -9.25
N VAL A 11 -5.09 12.51 -8.47
CA VAL A 11 -6.41 13.16 -8.45
C VAL A 11 -6.64 13.80 -9.81
N ALA A 12 -7.78 13.53 -10.44
CA ALA A 12 -8.11 14.10 -11.74
C ALA A 12 -8.23 15.63 -11.66
N GLU A 13 -7.84 16.32 -12.73
CA GLU A 13 -7.87 17.78 -12.78
C GLU A 13 -9.27 18.34 -12.49
N GLY A 14 -9.35 19.32 -11.60
CA GLY A 14 -10.61 19.93 -11.17
C GLY A 14 -11.54 18.99 -10.39
N LYS A 15 -11.05 17.83 -9.92
CA LYS A 15 -11.82 16.88 -9.11
C LYS A 15 -11.26 16.77 -7.70
N SER A 16 -12.12 16.32 -6.78
CA SER A 16 -11.68 15.85 -5.47
C SER A 16 -11.16 14.41 -5.54
N VAL A 17 -10.50 13.97 -4.46
CA VAL A 17 -10.10 12.56 -4.25
C VAL A 17 -11.30 11.64 -4.43
N GLN A 18 -12.42 11.96 -3.77
CA GLN A 18 -13.64 11.15 -3.79
C GLN A 18 -14.26 11.09 -5.21
N GLN A 19 -14.31 12.21 -5.92
CA GLN A 19 -14.82 12.24 -7.29
C GLN A 19 -13.94 11.41 -8.24
N THR A 20 -12.63 11.37 -8.01
CA THR A 20 -11.71 10.54 -8.81
C THR A 20 -11.90 9.06 -8.49
N VAL A 21 -12.11 8.69 -7.22
CA VAL A 21 -12.46 7.31 -6.81
C VAL A 21 -13.78 6.85 -7.44
N GLU A 22 -14.80 7.72 -7.49
CA GLU A 22 -16.07 7.44 -8.15
C GLU A 22 -15.91 7.26 -9.66
N LEU A 23 -15.06 8.07 -10.31
CA LEU A 23 -14.76 7.91 -11.72
C LEU A 23 -14.10 6.55 -12.03
N LEU A 24 -13.12 6.14 -11.23
CA LEU A 24 -12.49 4.82 -11.37
C LEU A 24 -13.49 3.68 -11.14
N THR A 25 -14.33 3.81 -10.11
CA THR A 25 -15.39 2.85 -9.81
C THR A 25 -16.34 2.68 -10.99
N ARG A 26 -16.84 3.78 -11.57
CA ARG A 26 -17.72 3.73 -12.75
C ARG A 26 -17.05 3.08 -13.95
N LYS A 27 -15.75 3.33 -14.17
CA LYS A 27 -15.00 2.67 -15.24
C LYS A 27 -14.95 1.15 -15.05
N LEU A 28 -14.68 0.69 -13.83
CA LEU A 28 -14.66 -0.74 -13.50
C LEU A 28 -16.04 -1.38 -13.69
N GLU A 29 -17.10 -0.73 -13.22
CA GLU A 29 -18.48 -1.21 -13.41
C GLU A 29 -18.87 -1.26 -14.90
N MET A 30 -18.47 -0.26 -15.71
CA MET A 30 -18.67 -0.27 -17.16
C MET A 30 -17.91 -1.39 -17.88
N LEU A 31 -16.76 -1.81 -17.35
CA LEU A 31 -16.03 -2.98 -17.84
C LEU A 31 -16.74 -4.31 -17.47
N GLY A 32 -17.70 -4.27 -16.54
CA GLY A 32 -18.40 -5.45 -16.01
C GLY A 32 -17.80 -5.98 -14.72
N ALA A 33 -16.96 -5.21 -14.01
CA ALA A 33 -16.48 -5.60 -12.70
C ALA A 33 -17.59 -5.53 -11.65
N GLU A 34 -17.70 -6.55 -10.82
CA GLU A 34 -18.73 -6.66 -9.77
C GLU A 34 -18.16 -6.30 -8.41
N LYS A 35 -18.93 -5.58 -7.59
CA LYS A 35 -18.55 -5.24 -6.22
C LYS A 35 -18.57 -6.48 -5.32
N GLN A 36 -17.45 -6.76 -4.66
CA GLN A 36 -17.23 -7.93 -3.81
C GLN A 36 -16.93 -7.58 -2.34
N GLY A 37 -17.15 -6.33 -1.94
CA GLY A 37 -17.00 -5.88 -0.54
C GLY A 37 -16.05 -4.70 -0.39
N THR A 38 -15.37 -4.64 0.75
CA THR A 38 -14.44 -3.56 1.12
C THR A 38 -13.10 -4.11 1.55
N PHE A 39 -12.09 -3.26 1.57
CA PHE A 39 -10.76 -3.59 2.07
C PHE A 39 -10.21 -2.44 2.91
N CYS A 40 -9.23 -2.76 3.75
CA CYS A 40 -8.45 -1.80 4.51
C CYS A 40 -7.01 -2.30 4.63
N VAL A 41 -6.06 -1.40 4.39
CA VAL A 41 -4.65 -1.61 4.74
C VAL A 41 -4.19 -0.42 5.56
N ASP A 42 -3.73 -0.67 6.78
CA ASP A 42 -3.21 0.38 7.66
C ASP A 42 -1.77 0.14 8.05
N CYS A 43 -1.08 1.23 8.41
CA CYS A 43 0.33 1.24 8.75
C CYS A 43 0.60 2.22 9.88
N GLU A 44 1.16 1.69 10.95
CA GLU A 44 1.76 2.46 12.03
C GLU A 44 3.28 2.47 11.89
N THR A 45 3.91 3.63 12.13
CA THR A 45 5.36 3.78 12.05
C THR A 45 5.95 3.93 13.43
N TYR A 46 6.95 3.09 13.72
CA TYR A 46 7.74 3.10 14.94
C TYR A 46 9.16 3.55 14.63
N HIS A 47 9.73 4.41 15.47
CA HIS A 47 11.16 4.74 15.46
C HIS A 47 11.86 4.12 16.65
N THR A 48 13.15 3.82 16.48
CA THR A 48 14.00 3.40 17.61
C THR A 48 14.07 4.50 18.65
N ALA A 49 13.81 4.19 19.92
CA ALA A 49 13.89 5.14 21.02
C ALA A 49 15.33 5.66 21.17
N ALA A 50 15.47 6.97 21.41
CA ALA A 50 16.77 7.62 21.53
C ALA A 50 17.66 6.99 22.62
N SER A 51 17.07 6.50 23.71
CA SER A 51 17.77 5.79 24.79
C SER A 51 18.41 4.47 24.36
N THR A 52 17.98 3.89 23.24
CA THR A 52 18.49 2.63 22.70
C THR A 52 19.65 2.84 21.71
N LEU A 53 19.81 4.06 21.19
CA LEU A 53 20.89 4.39 20.26
C LEU A 53 22.20 4.55 21.04
N GLY A 54 23.10 3.57 20.92
CA GLY A 54 24.36 3.53 21.68
C GLY A 54 25.40 4.59 21.30
N SER A 55 25.24 5.30 20.17
CA SER A 55 26.16 6.36 19.74
C SER A 55 25.43 7.56 19.12
N GLN A 56 25.94 8.77 19.38
CA GLN A 56 25.54 9.97 18.66
C GLN A 56 25.85 9.77 17.16
N GLY A 57 24.82 9.66 16.33
CA GLY A 57 24.96 9.55 14.86
C GLY A 57 24.32 8.31 14.23
N GLN A 58 23.89 7.31 15.00
CA GLN A 58 23.04 6.26 14.43
C GLN A 58 21.63 6.82 14.19
N THR A 59 21.22 6.87 12.93
CA THR A 59 19.82 7.12 12.58
C THR A 59 19.01 5.90 12.96
N GLY A 60 18.03 6.08 13.85
CA GLY A 60 17.11 5.02 14.22
C GLY A 60 16.40 4.48 12.98
N LYS A 61 16.34 3.15 12.83
CA LYS A 61 15.59 2.54 11.75
C LYS A 61 14.09 2.72 12.02
N LEU A 62 13.35 3.04 10.96
CA LEU A 62 11.89 3.03 11.00
C LEU A 62 11.39 1.61 10.79
N MET A 63 10.45 1.21 11.64
CA MET A 63 9.70 -0.03 11.50
C MET A 63 8.25 0.30 11.15
N TYR A 64 7.71 -0.38 10.16
CA TYR A 64 6.34 -0.24 9.70
C TYR A 64 5.57 -1.48 10.11
N VAL A 65 4.60 -1.31 10.99
CA VAL A 65 3.68 -2.38 11.39
C VAL A 65 2.40 -2.18 10.60
N MET A 66 2.03 -3.17 9.80
CA MET A 66 0.93 -3.08 8.85
C MET A 66 -0.06 -4.21 9.04
N HIS A 67 -1.32 -3.88 8.79
CA HIS A 67 -2.43 -4.82 8.80
C HIS A 67 -3.18 -4.73 7.48
N ASN A 68 -3.64 -5.89 7.00
CA ASN A 68 -4.48 -6.00 5.82
C ASN A 68 -5.74 -6.77 6.21
N SER A 69 -6.90 -6.21 5.93
CA SER A 69 -8.20 -6.83 6.23
C SER A 69 -8.40 -8.20 5.57
N GLU A 70 -7.65 -8.52 4.51
CA GLU A 70 -7.67 -9.84 3.87
C GLU A 70 -6.80 -10.89 4.58
N TYR A 71 -5.94 -10.45 5.50
CA TYR A 71 -5.13 -11.31 6.36
C TYR A 71 -5.36 -10.96 7.83
N PRO A 72 -6.60 -11.11 8.34
CA PRO A 72 -6.99 -10.61 9.66
C PRO A 72 -6.26 -11.31 10.83
N LEU A 73 -5.60 -12.43 10.57
CA LEU A 73 -4.81 -13.18 11.56
C LEU A 73 -3.31 -12.89 11.49
N SER A 74 -2.89 -11.98 10.60
CA SER A 74 -1.49 -11.66 10.36
C SER A 74 -1.19 -10.18 10.60
N CYS A 75 0.00 -9.94 11.13
CA CYS A 75 0.64 -8.64 11.22
C CYS A 75 1.91 -8.67 10.36
N PHE A 76 2.16 -7.60 9.60
CA PHE A 76 3.32 -7.46 8.73
C PHE A 76 4.24 -6.38 9.29
N ALA A 77 5.45 -6.75 9.71
CA ALA A 77 6.46 -5.82 10.19
C ALA A 77 7.58 -5.66 9.15
N LEU A 78 7.82 -4.44 8.70
CA LEU A 78 8.78 -4.12 7.64
C LEU A 78 9.80 -3.07 8.08
N PHE A 79 10.97 -3.12 7.48
CA PHE A 79 11.98 -2.06 7.49
C PHE A 79 12.27 -1.63 6.05
N GLU A 80 12.70 -0.38 5.84
CA GLU A 80 13.20 0.02 4.52
C GLU A 80 14.38 -0.88 4.09
N ASN A 81 14.31 -1.44 2.88
CA ASN A 81 15.30 -2.40 2.33
C ASN A 81 15.52 -3.67 3.18
N GLY A 82 14.62 -3.96 4.13
CA GLY A 82 14.67 -5.15 4.98
C GLY A 82 13.69 -6.23 4.54
N PRO A 83 13.73 -7.42 5.16
CA PRO A 83 12.71 -8.43 4.95
C PRO A 83 11.36 -7.95 5.53
N CYS A 84 10.27 -8.43 4.93
CA CYS A 84 8.95 -8.38 5.55
C CYS A 84 8.81 -9.56 6.53
N LEU A 85 8.62 -9.28 7.80
CA LEU A 85 8.33 -10.28 8.83
C LEU A 85 6.83 -10.42 8.97
N ILE A 86 6.35 -11.66 8.96
CA ILE A 86 4.93 -11.99 9.16
C ILE A 86 4.81 -12.65 10.52
N ALA A 87 3.94 -12.10 11.36
CA ALA A 87 3.61 -12.64 12.67
C ALA A 87 2.09 -12.71 12.83
N ASP A 88 1.63 -13.31 13.93
CA ASP A 88 0.23 -13.19 14.32
C ASP A 88 -0.08 -11.79 14.90
N THR A 89 -1.34 -11.55 15.23
CA THR A 89 -1.79 -10.28 15.84
C THR A 89 -1.29 -10.07 17.28
N ASN A 90 -0.63 -11.06 17.91
CA ASN A 90 0.00 -10.83 19.21
C ASN A 90 1.26 -9.95 19.08
N PHE A 91 1.75 -9.73 17.86
CA PHE A 91 2.84 -8.79 17.62
C PHE A 91 2.50 -7.36 18.07
N ASP A 92 1.25 -6.92 17.94
CA ASP A 92 0.82 -5.60 18.45
C ASP A 92 0.97 -5.51 19.97
N VAL A 93 0.60 -6.58 20.68
CA VAL A 93 0.76 -6.67 22.13
C VAL A 93 2.24 -6.64 22.51
N LEU A 94 3.10 -7.30 21.72
CA LEU A 94 4.55 -7.23 21.88
C LEU A 94 5.06 -5.80 21.67
N MET A 95 4.57 -5.09 20.66
CA MET A 95 4.97 -3.70 20.39
C MET A 95 4.63 -2.75 21.54
N VAL A 96 3.47 -2.92 22.18
CA VAL A 96 3.11 -2.17 23.40
C VAL A 96 4.10 -2.44 24.55
N LYS A 97 4.54 -3.69 24.71
CA LYS A 97 5.54 -4.06 25.73
C LYS A 97 6.95 -3.52 25.40
N LEU A 98 7.27 -3.40 24.11
CA LEU A 98 8.54 -2.87 23.62
C LEU A 98 8.60 -1.33 23.52
N LYS A 99 7.62 -0.60 24.07
CA LYS A 99 7.54 0.88 24.01
C LYS A 99 8.80 1.64 24.49
N GLY A 100 9.64 1.00 25.32
CA GLY A 100 10.93 1.55 25.76
C GLY A 100 12.02 1.53 24.68
N PHE A 101 11.87 0.68 23.66
CA PHE A 101 12.80 0.48 22.56
C PHE A 101 12.26 1.00 21.23
N PHE A 102 10.96 0.85 21.00
CA PHE A 102 10.26 1.33 19.80
C PHE A 102 9.12 2.24 20.19
N GLN A 103 9.16 3.48 19.71
CA GLN A 103 8.13 4.47 19.98
C GLN A 103 7.32 4.71 18.72
N SER A 104 5.99 4.71 18.86
CA SER A 104 5.11 5.13 17.76
C SER A 104 5.35 6.61 17.46
N ALA A 105 5.54 6.92 16.18
CA ALA A 105 5.64 8.30 15.74
C ALA A 105 4.26 8.97 15.84
N LYS A 106 4.19 10.16 16.44
CA LYS A 106 2.92 10.89 16.61
C LYS A 106 2.25 11.14 15.26
N ALA A 107 0.93 10.88 15.19
CA ALA A 107 0.12 11.05 13.98
C ALA A 107 0.69 10.33 12.73
N SER A 108 1.41 9.22 12.94
CA SER A 108 2.05 8.46 11.86
C SER A 108 1.13 7.48 11.15
N LYS A 109 -0.03 7.16 11.75
CA LYS A 109 -0.99 6.22 11.17
C LYS A 109 -1.47 6.73 9.83
N ILE A 110 -1.26 5.91 8.82
CA ILE A 110 -1.78 6.06 7.47
C ILE A 110 -2.57 4.80 7.15
N GLU A 111 -3.66 4.95 6.44
CA GLU A 111 -4.43 3.80 5.96
C GLU A 111 -4.97 4.06 4.56
N THR A 112 -5.27 3.01 3.83
CA THR A 112 -6.16 3.06 2.69
C THR A 112 -7.39 2.23 2.96
N ARG A 113 -8.55 2.75 2.56
CA ARG A 113 -9.84 2.07 2.68
C ARG A 113 -10.65 2.29 1.43
N GLY A 114 -11.33 1.25 0.98
CA GLY A 114 -12.24 1.40 -0.14
C GLY A 114 -12.95 0.12 -0.54
N THR A 115 -13.33 0.07 -1.81
CA THR A 115 -14.16 -0.98 -2.37
C THR A 115 -13.30 -1.99 -3.11
N ARG A 116 -13.66 -3.27 -2.96
CA ARG A 116 -13.10 -4.40 -3.70
C ARG A 116 -14.07 -4.81 -4.79
N TYR A 117 -13.55 -5.02 -5.99
CA TYR A 117 -14.25 -5.48 -7.18
C TYR A 117 -13.59 -6.76 -7.70
N GLN A 118 -14.37 -7.56 -8.41
CA GLN A 118 -13.88 -8.72 -9.16
C GLN A 118 -14.29 -8.58 -10.61
N TYR A 119 -13.36 -8.87 -11.51
CA TYR A 119 -13.59 -8.91 -12.95
C TYR A 119 -12.87 -10.13 -13.52
N CYS A 120 -13.63 -11.17 -13.89
CA CYS A 120 -13.06 -12.45 -14.31
C CYS A 120 -12.02 -12.95 -13.28
N ASP A 121 -10.77 -13.09 -13.70
CA ASP A 121 -9.62 -13.54 -12.92
C ASP A 121 -8.92 -12.44 -12.12
N PHE A 122 -9.41 -11.20 -12.22
CA PHE A 122 -8.82 -10.03 -11.55
C PHE A 122 -9.60 -9.63 -10.31
N LEU A 123 -8.87 -9.25 -9.27
CA LEU A 123 -9.40 -8.47 -8.15
C LEU A 123 -8.88 -7.04 -8.25
N VAL A 124 -9.76 -6.06 -8.08
CA VAL A 124 -9.41 -4.65 -8.14
C VAL A 124 -9.86 -3.97 -6.85
N LYS A 125 -8.97 -3.23 -6.21
CA LYS A 125 -9.27 -2.48 -5.00
C LYS A 125 -8.99 -1.01 -5.25
N VAL A 126 -10.00 -0.17 -5.06
CA VAL A 126 -9.88 1.29 -5.20
C VAL A 126 -10.16 1.90 -3.83
N GLY A 127 -9.15 2.56 -3.27
CA GLY A 127 -9.20 3.09 -1.91
C GLY A 127 -8.71 4.52 -1.78
N THR A 128 -9.23 5.21 -0.78
CA THR A 128 -8.77 6.53 -0.36
C THR A 128 -7.70 6.34 0.71
N VAL A 129 -6.53 6.92 0.49
CA VAL A 129 -5.44 6.96 1.47
C VAL A 129 -5.69 8.14 2.41
N THR A 130 -5.71 7.90 3.73
CA THR A 130 -5.94 8.91 4.75
C THR A 130 -4.80 8.93 5.78
N MET A 131 -4.54 10.11 6.35
CA MET A 131 -3.70 10.30 7.53
C MET A 131 -4.44 11.17 8.54
N GLY A 132 -4.77 10.58 9.70
CA GLY A 132 -5.75 11.19 10.60
C GLY A 132 -7.07 11.47 9.85
N PRO A 133 -7.65 12.67 9.98
CA PRO A 133 -8.91 13.01 9.32
C PRO A 133 -8.75 13.40 7.83
N SER A 134 -7.52 13.47 7.30
CA SER A 134 -7.26 14.05 5.97
C SER A 134 -7.12 12.97 4.90
N ALA A 135 -7.86 13.10 3.80
CA ALA A 135 -7.59 12.36 2.56
C ALA A 135 -6.31 12.88 1.91
N ARG A 136 -5.40 11.97 1.56
CA ARG A 136 -4.04 12.26 1.07
C ARG A 136 -3.73 11.67 -0.30
N GLY A 137 -4.53 10.72 -0.77
CA GLY A 137 -4.32 10.11 -2.07
C GLY A 137 -5.32 9.02 -2.38
N ILE A 138 -5.08 8.34 -3.50
CA ILE A 138 -5.89 7.23 -3.98
C ILE A 138 -4.96 6.05 -4.22
N SER A 139 -5.29 4.88 -3.70
CA SER A 139 -4.61 3.63 -3.98
C SER A 139 -5.43 2.80 -4.96
N VAL A 140 -4.77 2.21 -5.95
CA VAL A 140 -5.34 1.16 -6.80
C VAL A 140 -4.48 -0.08 -6.63
N GLU A 141 -5.08 -1.18 -6.21
CA GLU A 141 -4.46 -2.50 -6.25
C GLU A 141 -5.17 -3.35 -7.30
N VAL A 142 -4.41 -4.02 -8.15
CA VAL A 142 -4.90 -5.04 -9.07
C VAL A 142 -4.15 -6.34 -8.81
N GLU A 143 -4.89 -7.42 -8.60
CA GLU A 143 -4.38 -8.79 -8.50
C GLU A 143 -4.82 -9.58 -9.73
N TYR A 144 -3.90 -10.34 -10.33
CA TYR A 144 -4.23 -11.41 -11.25
C TYR A 144 -4.13 -12.75 -10.51
N GLY A 145 -5.28 -13.33 -10.15
CA GLY A 145 -5.37 -14.49 -9.25
C GLY A 145 -4.69 -15.78 -9.75
N PRO A 146 -4.78 -16.16 -11.04
CA PRO A 146 -4.28 -17.44 -11.55
C PRO A 146 -2.76 -17.60 -11.60
N CYS A 147 -1.96 -16.56 -11.38
CA CYS A 147 -0.50 -16.63 -11.48
C CYS A 147 0.18 -16.14 -10.20
N VAL A 148 1.27 -16.81 -9.82
CA VAL A 148 2.12 -16.45 -8.67
C VAL A 148 3.53 -16.05 -9.08
N VAL A 149 3.84 -15.98 -10.38
CA VAL A 149 5.15 -15.59 -10.91
C VAL A 149 5.00 -14.30 -11.69
N ALA A 150 5.58 -13.21 -11.18
CA ALA A 150 5.32 -11.88 -11.71
C ALA A 150 5.76 -11.70 -13.17
N SER A 151 6.87 -12.31 -13.58
CA SER A 151 7.36 -12.24 -14.97
C SER A 151 6.40 -12.84 -15.98
N ASP A 152 5.59 -13.82 -15.56
CA ASP A 152 4.74 -14.59 -16.47
C ASP A 152 3.43 -13.86 -16.76
N CYS A 153 2.95 -13.01 -15.83
CA CYS A 153 1.66 -12.35 -15.96
C CYS A 153 1.72 -10.82 -15.99
N TRP A 154 2.89 -10.19 -15.84
CA TRP A 154 2.98 -8.72 -15.76
C TRP A 154 2.43 -8.02 -17.00
N SER A 155 2.68 -8.52 -18.21
CA SER A 155 2.15 -7.92 -19.44
C SER A 155 0.62 -7.89 -19.46
N LEU A 156 -0.02 -9.00 -19.07
CA LEU A 156 -1.47 -9.12 -18.95
C LEU A 156 -2.02 -8.19 -17.85
N LEU A 157 -1.36 -8.15 -16.68
CA LEU A 157 -1.74 -7.28 -15.58
C LEU A 157 -1.63 -5.79 -15.98
N LEU A 158 -0.60 -5.43 -16.73
CA LEU A 158 -0.38 -4.08 -17.25
C LEU A 158 -1.43 -3.69 -18.30
N GLU A 159 -1.78 -4.59 -19.22
CA GLU A 159 -2.85 -4.37 -20.20
C GLU A 159 -4.18 -4.11 -19.50
N PHE A 160 -4.52 -4.93 -18.50
CA PHE A 160 -5.73 -4.73 -17.71
C PHE A 160 -5.71 -3.41 -16.93
N LEU A 161 -4.60 -3.03 -16.30
CA LEU A 161 -4.44 -1.71 -15.67
C LEU A 161 -4.68 -0.57 -16.68
N GLN A 162 -4.17 -0.70 -17.91
CA GLN A 162 -4.32 0.31 -18.95
C GLN A 162 -5.78 0.54 -19.35
N SER A 163 -6.62 -0.50 -19.32
CA SER A 163 -8.03 -0.43 -19.71
C SER A 163 -8.84 0.61 -18.92
N PHE A 164 -8.51 0.87 -17.64
CA PHE A 164 -9.25 1.82 -16.80
C PHE A 164 -8.38 2.97 -16.27
N LEU A 165 -7.07 2.80 -16.13
CA LEU A 165 -6.13 3.85 -15.71
C LEU A 165 -5.63 4.72 -16.87
N GLY A 166 -5.66 4.22 -18.12
CA GLY A 166 -5.16 4.93 -19.28
C GLY A 166 -3.67 5.28 -19.15
N SER A 167 -3.33 6.57 -19.26
CA SER A 167 -1.94 7.06 -19.17
C SER A 167 -1.37 7.07 -17.75
N HIS A 168 -2.15 6.70 -16.73
CA HIS A 168 -1.71 6.62 -15.33
C HIS A 168 -1.30 5.21 -14.91
N THR A 169 -1.06 4.32 -15.87
CA THR A 169 -0.53 2.98 -15.60
C THR A 169 0.84 3.05 -14.94
N PRO A 170 1.06 2.28 -13.84
CA PRO A 170 2.35 2.22 -13.19
C PRO A 170 3.36 1.41 -14.01
N GLY A 171 4.65 1.65 -13.77
CA GLY A 171 5.70 0.70 -14.16
C GLY A 171 5.68 -0.56 -13.28
N ALA A 172 6.51 -1.54 -13.63
CA ALA A 172 6.64 -2.77 -12.85
C ALA A 172 7.05 -2.45 -11.40
N PRO A 173 6.33 -2.99 -10.39
CA PRO A 173 6.73 -2.90 -8.98
C PRO A 173 8.17 -3.35 -8.73
N ALA A 174 8.89 -2.66 -7.84
CA ALA A 174 10.27 -2.99 -7.50
C ALA A 174 10.43 -4.41 -6.94
N VAL A 175 9.41 -4.91 -6.24
CA VAL A 175 9.36 -6.28 -5.69
C VAL A 175 9.44 -7.36 -6.77
N PHE A 176 9.09 -7.05 -8.02
CA PHE A 176 9.20 -8.02 -9.12
C PHE A 176 10.66 -8.31 -9.46
N GLY A 177 11.55 -7.32 -9.30
CA GLY A 177 13.01 -7.47 -9.43
C GLY A 177 13.48 -8.33 -10.62
N ASN A 178 14.70 -8.86 -10.53
CA ASN A 178 15.20 -9.85 -11.50
C ASN A 178 14.96 -11.31 -11.05
N ARG A 179 13.98 -11.54 -10.17
CA ARG A 179 13.71 -12.86 -9.60
C ARG A 179 12.74 -13.62 -10.51
N HIS A 180 13.25 -14.13 -11.63
CA HIS A 180 12.47 -14.78 -12.69
C HIS A 180 11.49 -15.86 -12.19
N ASP A 181 11.87 -16.66 -11.18
CA ASP A 181 11.03 -17.75 -10.67
C ASP A 181 10.57 -17.56 -9.21
N ALA A 182 10.62 -16.33 -8.68
CA ALA A 182 10.16 -16.11 -7.32
C ALA A 182 8.64 -16.20 -7.23
N VAL A 183 8.18 -17.02 -6.27
CA VAL A 183 6.78 -17.08 -5.89
C VAL A 183 6.39 -15.79 -5.18
N TYR A 184 5.49 -15.04 -5.80
CA TYR A 184 4.87 -13.86 -5.25
C TYR A 184 4.00 -14.23 -4.04
N GLY A 185 4.10 -13.45 -2.97
CA GLY A 185 3.31 -13.65 -1.75
C GLY A 185 2.79 -12.35 -1.13
N PRO A 186 2.03 -12.46 -0.02
CA PRO A 186 1.43 -11.30 0.64
C PRO A 186 2.45 -10.26 1.11
N ALA A 187 3.65 -10.72 1.49
CA ALA A 187 4.78 -9.86 1.85
C ALA A 187 5.14 -8.87 0.73
N ASP A 188 5.13 -9.30 -0.53
CA ASP A 188 5.45 -8.46 -1.68
C ASP A 188 4.40 -7.36 -1.88
N THR A 189 3.11 -7.68 -1.65
CA THR A 189 2.04 -6.67 -1.66
C THR A 189 2.22 -5.65 -0.53
N MET A 190 2.61 -6.10 0.67
CA MET A 190 2.83 -5.20 1.81
C MET A 190 4.02 -4.27 1.62
N VAL A 191 5.09 -4.73 0.96
CA VAL A 191 6.21 -3.86 0.56
C VAL A 191 5.72 -2.75 -0.38
N GLN A 192 4.89 -3.08 -1.38
CA GLN A 192 4.33 -2.05 -2.27
C GLN A 192 3.44 -1.04 -1.54
N TYR A 193 2.63 -1.49 -0.57
CA TYR A 193 1.85 -0.57 0.28
C TYR A 193 2.74 0.32 1.15
N MET A 194 3.82 -0.22 1.72
CA MET A 194 4.78 0.56 2.50
C MET A 194 5.41 1.66 1.63
N GLU A 195 5.82 1.33 0.41
CA GLU A 195 6.37 2.29 -0.56
C GLU A 195 5.35 3.37 -0.94
N LEU A 196 4.10 2.99 -1.25
CA LEU A 196 3.01 3.90 -1.53
C LEU A 196 2.79 4.88 -0.37
N PHE A 197 2.72 4.37 0.85
CA PHE A 197 2.50 5.19 2.05
C PHE A 197 3.68 6.12 2.33
N ASN A 198 4.90 5.64 2.18
CA ASN A 198 6.10 6.48 2.33
C ASN A 198 6.17 7.58 1.25
N LYS A 199 5.77 7.28 0.01
CA LYS A 199 5.65 8.28 -1.05
C LYS A 199 4.63 9.37 -0.70
N ILE A 200 3.45 8.98 -0.21
CA ILE A 200 2.39 9.93 0.19
C ILE A 200 2.82 10.78 1.40
N ARG A 201 3.51 10.18 2.39
CA ARG A 201 4.08 10.94 3.52
C ARG A 201 5.08 11.99 3.06
N LYS A 202 5.96 11.67 2.10
CA LYS A 202 6.94 12.61 1.55
C LYS A 202 6.29 13.76 0.77
N GLN A 203 5.19 13.50 0.06
CA GLN A 203 4.41 14.55 -0.63
C GLN A 203 3.83 15.61 0.33
N GLN A 204 3.68 15.31 1.63
CA GLN A 204 3.25 16.30 2.64
C GLN A 204 4.33 17.32 3.00
N GLN A 205 5.61 16.96 2.89
CA GLN A 205 6.72 17.81 3.34
C GLN A 205 7.07 18.92 2.34
N VAL A 206 6.55 18.87 1.12
CA VAL A 206 6.70 19.95 0.15
C VAL A 206 5.65 21.01 0.49
N PRO A 207 6.04 22.20 1.00
CA PRO A 207 5.09 23.28 1.15
C PRO A 207 4.53 23.59 -0.23
N VAL A 208 3.22 23.79 -0.34
CA VAL A 208 2.61 24.38 -1.55
C VAL A 208 3.21 25.79 -1.68
N ALA A 209 4.35 25.88 -2.37
CA ALA A 209 4.97 27.12 -2.74
C ALA A 209 4.09 27.73 -3.82
N GLY A 210 3.36 28.80 -3.49
CA GLY A 210 2.67 29.64 -4.45
C GLY A 210 1.15 29.54 -4.41
N ILE A 211 0.55 30.14 -3.38
CA ILE A 211 -0.72 30.86 -3.57
C ILE A 211 -0.49 32.28 -3.05
N ARG A 212 -0.12 33.18 -3.96
CA ARG A 212 -0.33 34.62 -3.89
C ARG A 212 -0.79 35.07 -5.25
#